data_AF-I3SYL6-F1
#
_entry.id   AF-I3SYL6-F1
#
_cell.length_a   1.000
_cell.length_b   1.000
_cell.length_c   1.000
_cell.angle_alpha   90.00
_cell.angle_beta   90.00
_cell.angle_gamma   90.00
#
_symmetry.space_group_name_H-M   'P 1'
#
loop_
_entity.id
_entity.type
_entity.pdbx_description
1 polymer ?
#
loop_
_entity_poly.entity_id
_entity_poly.type
_entity_poly.pdbx_seq_one_letter_code
_entity_poly.pdbx_strand_id
1 'polypeptide(L)'
;MKDQNTQCIKVEDIEAPVFKALLHVIYWDSLPDMQELTGINSKWATTLMAQHLLAAADRYALDRLRLMCEASLCEDVAINTVATTLALAEQHHCFQLKAVCLKFIARPENLRAVMQTDGFEYLKESCPSVLTELLEYVARFTEHSDFLCKHRNEAILDGSDVNGRRVKQRLCCEN
;
A
#
# COMPACT_ATOMS: atom_id res chain seq x y z
N MET A 1 -22.05 -24.99 -17.40
CA MET A 1 -21.43 -25.95 -16.46
C MET A 1 -21.53 -27.33 -17.08
N LYS A 2 -20.43 -27.87 -17.62
CA LYS A 2 -20.40 -29.12 -18.42
C LYS A 2 -19.48 -30.20 -17.80
N ASP A 3 -19.15 -30.10 -16.52
CA ASP A 3 -18.10 -30.91 -15.90
C ASP A 3 -18.62 -31.97 -14.92
N GLN A 4 -19.84 -32.47 -15.11
CA GLN A 4 -20.44 -33.41 -14.16
C GLN A 4 -19.90 -34.84 -14.22
N ASN A 5 -18.88 -35.14 -15.05
CA ASN A 5 -18.28 -36.48 -15.09
C ASN A 5 -16.89 -36.56 -15.76
N THR A 6 -16.12 -35.48 -15.75
CA THR A 6 -14.80 -35.41 -16.38
C THR A 6 -13.72 -35.82 -15.37
N GLN A 7 -12.93 -36.87 -15.65
CA GLN A 7 -11.79 -37.27 -14.82
C GLN A 7 -10.63 -36.26 -14.82
N CYS A 8 -10.71 -35.23 -15.67
CA CYS A 8 -9.72 -34.18 -15.81
C CYS A 8 -10.43 -32.84 -15.95
N ILE A 9 -10.03 -31.87 -15.12
CA ILE A 9 -10.50 -30.48 -15.18
C ILE A 9 -9.31 -29.62 -15.62
N LYS A 10 -9.46 -28.93 -16.75
CA LYS A 10 -8.45 -27.98 -17.22
C LYS A 10 -8.63 -26.66 -16.48
N VAL A 11 -7.58 -26.23 -15.78
CA VAL A 11 -7.52 -24.91 -15.16
C VAL A 11 -6.75 -23.98 -16.09
N GLU A 12 -7.38 -22.89 -16.49
CA GLU A 12 -6.79 -21.86 -17.36
C GLU A 12 -6.56 -20.56 -16.57
N ASP A 13 -5.67 -19.70 -17.07
CA ASP A 13 -5.31 -18.39 -16.51
C ASP A 13 -4.72 -18.36 -15.10
N ILE A 14 -4.10 -19.47 -14.66
CA ILE A 14 -3.45 -19.56 -13.36
C ILE A 14 -2.10 -20.21 -13.51
N GLU A 15 -1.08 -19.56 -12.97
CA GLU A 15 0.27 -20.10 -12.96
C GLU A 15 0.36 -21.33 -12.06
N ALA A 16 1.12 -22.34 -12.49
CA ALA A 16 1.34 -23.58 -11.74
C ALA A 16 1.74 -23.36 -10.25
N PRO A 17 2.68 -22.46 -9.90
CA PRO A 17 3.00 -22.20 -8.49
C PRO A 17 1.81 -21.64 -7.72
N VAL A 18 0.99 -20.78 -8.32
CA VAL A 18 -0.17 -20.14 -7.67
C VAL A 18 -1.24 -21.18 -7.40
N PHE A 19 -1.50 -22.05 -8.36
CA PHE A 19 -2.43 -23.16 -8.18
C PHE A 19 -1.95 -24.14 -7.12
N LYS A 20 -0.64 -24.43 -7.07
CA LYS A 20 -0.05 -25.27 -6.01
C LYS A 20 -0.23 -24.63 -4.63
N ALA A 21 -0.06 -23.32 -4.52
CA ALA A 21 -0.29 -22.60 -3.26
C ALA A 21 -1.76 -22.66 -2.82
N LEU A 22 -2.67 -22.47 -3.77
CA LEU A 22 -4.10 -22.56 -3.54
C LEU A 22 -4.51 -23.96 -3.04
N LEU A 23 -4.01 -25.03 -3.66
CA LEU A 23 -4.24 -26.40 -3.21
C LEU A 23 -3.69 -26.63 -1.79
N HIS A 24 -2.49 -26.11 -1.49
CA HIS A 24 -1.91 -26.24 -0.15
C HIS A 24 -2.83 -25.65 0.93
N VAL A 25 -3.40 -24.47 0.66
CA VAL A 25 -4.35 -23.83 1.60
C VAL A 25 -5.64 -24.64 1.72
N ILE A 26 -6.18 -25.17 0.63
CA ILE A 26 -7.42 -25.98 0.67
C ILE A 26 -7.22 -27.23 1.53
N TYR A 27 -6.08 -27.90 1.43
CA TYR A 27 -5.84 -29.18 2.12
C TYR A 27 -5.24 -29.02 3.52
N TRP A 28 -4.44 -27.99 3.76
CA TRP A 28 -3.68 -27.80 5.00
C TRP A 28 -4.11 -26.59 5.83
N ASP A 29 -5.01 -25.77 5.29
CA ASP A 29 -5.53 -24.56 5.93
C ASP A 29 -4.45 -23.51 6.29
N SER A 30 -3.26 -23.63 5.70
CA SER A 30 -2.12 -22.72 5.90
C SER A 30 -1.54 -22.21 4.58
N LEU A 31 -1.07 -20.96 4.60
CA LEU A 31 -0.29 -20.41 3.50
C LEU A 31 1.07 -21.13 3.45
N PRO A 32 1.48 -21.63 2.27
CA PRO A 32 2.82 -22.18 2.07
C PRO A 32 3.86 -21.07 2.04
N ASP A 33 5.12 -21.42 2.27
CA ASP A 33 6.22 -20.50 2.02
C ASP A 33 6.34 -20.22 0.51
N MET A 34 6.12 -18.96 0.14
CA MET A 34 6.18 -18.50 -1.24
C MET A 34 7.60 -18.57 -1.81
N GLN A 35 8.64 -18.50 -0.97
CA GLN A 35 10.02 -18.66 -1.38
C GLN A 35 10.33 -20.11 -1.77
N GLU A 36 9.83 -21.08 -0.99
CA GLU A 36 9.97 -22.50 -1.32
C GLU A 36 9.23 -22.87 -2.61
N LEU A 37 8.07 -22.25 -2.87
CA LEU A 37 7.27 -22.52 -4.06
C LEU A 37 7.87 -21.96 -5.34
N THR A 38 8.50 -20.78 -5.27
CA THR A 38 9.05 -20.09 -6.44
C THR A 38 10.53 -20.36 -6.64
N GLY A 39 11.25 -20.77 -5.59
CA GLY A 39 12.71 -20.91 -5.60
C GLY A 39 13.44 -19.56 -5.72
N ILE A 40 12.71 -18.43 -5.55
CA ILE A 40 13.23 -17.08 -5.74
C ILE A 40 13.21 -16.34 -4.40
N ASN A 41 14.39 -16.01 -3.89
CA ASN A 41 14.55 -15.33 -2.59
C ASN A 41 14.51 -13.81 -2.74
N SER A 42 13.49 -13.29 -3.42
CA SER A 42 13.27 -11.85 -3.57
C SER A 42 11.95 -11.45 -2.93
N LYS A 43 12.00 -10.41 -2.10
CA LYS A 43 10.80 -9.81 -1.48
C LYS A 43 9.77 -9.42 -2.55
N TRP A 44 10.22 -8.88 -3.67
CA TRP A 44 9.36 -8.51 -4.79
C TRP A 44 8.64 -9.72 -5.40
N ALA A 45 9.33 -10.85 -5.57
CA ALA A 45 8.73 -12.08 -6.09
C ALA A 45 7.66 -12.64 -5.12
N THR A 46 7.90 -12.53 -3.82
CA THR A 46 6.94 -12.92 -2.79
C THR A 46 5.67 -12.06 -2.85
N THR A 47 5.81 -10.73 -2.98
CA THR A 47 4.67 -9.81 -3.14
C THR A 47 3.89 -10.10 -4.42
N LEU A 48 4.57 -10.30 -5.55
CA LEU A 48 3.93 -10.62 -6.82
C LEU A 48 3.16 -11.94 -6.74
N MET A 49 3.74 -12.95 -6.08
CA MET A 49 3.10 -14.22 -5.85
C MET A 49 1.83 -14.08 -4.99
N ALA A 50 1.89 -13.28 -3.92
CA ALA A 50 0.73 -12.99 -3.08
C ALA A 50 -0.38 -12.23 -3.85
N GLN A 51 0.00 -11.32 -4.75
CA GLN A 51 -0.93 -10.64 -5.66
C GLN A 51 -1.65 -11.62 -6.60
N HIS A 52 -0.91 -12.53 -7.25
CA HIS A 52 -1.53 -13.55 -8.09
C HIS A 52 -2.41 -14.53 -7.30
N LEU A 53 -2.00 -14.88 -6.08
CA LEU A 53 -2.78 -15.75 -5.21
C LEU A 53 -4.07 -15.07 -4.73
N LEU A 54 -4.04 -13.76 -4.45
CA LEU A 54 -5.23 -12.98 -4.13
C LEU A 54 -6.25 -13.02 -5.28
N ALA A 55 -5.79 -12.80 -6.52
CA ALA A 55 -6.64 -12.85 -7.71
C ALA A 55 -7.25 -14.25 -7.93
N ALA A 56 -6.46 -15.31 -7.72
CA ALA A 56 -6.96 -16.68 -7.80
C ALA A 56 -7.96 -16.99 -6.68
N ALA A 57 -7.71 -16.52 -5.45
CA ALA A 57 -8.59 -16.73 -4.31
C ALA A 57 -9.98 -16.11 -4.55
N ASP A 58 -10.02 -14.89 -5.10
CA ASP A 58 -11.26 -14.22 -5.47
C ASP A 58 -11.99 -14.96 -6.61
N ARG A 59 -11.26 -15.39 -7.66
CA ARG A 59 -11.83 -16.16 -8.79
C ARG A 59 -12.50 -17.47 -8.36
N TYR A 60 -11.97 -18.15 -7.34
CA TYR A 60 -12.54 -19.38 -6.80
C TYR A 60 -13.43 -19.18 -5.56
N ALA A 61 -13.73 -17.94 -5.18
CA ALA A 61 -14.52 -17.59 -3.99
C ALA A 61 -13.97 -18.23 -2.69
N LEU A 62 -12.65 -18.24 -2.53
CA LEU A 62 -11.96 -18.74 -1.34
C LEU A 62 -11.74 -17.59 -0.34
N ASP A 63 -12.81 -17.18 0.36
CA ASP A 63 -12.80 -16.00 1.24
C ASP A 63 -11.70 -16.02 2.31
N ARG A 64 -11.46 -17.16 2.95
CA ARG A 64 -10.41 -17.29 3.98
C ARG A 64 -9.03 -17.04 3.39
N LEU A 65 -8.73 -17.60 2.22
CA LEU A 65 -7.46 -17.39 1.54
C LEU A 65 -7.30 -15.92 1.11
N ARG A 66 -8.38 -15.31 0.59
CA ARG A 66 -8.38 -13.89 0.23
C ARG A 66 -7.99 -13.02 1.41
N LEU A 67 -8.57 -13.25 2.59
CA LEU A 67 -8.22 -12.52 3.82
C LEU A 67 -6.76 -12.73 4.26
N MET A 68 -6.24 -13.95 4.12
CA MET A 68 -4.84 -14.23 4.45
C MET A 68 -3.87 -13.51 3.50
N CYS A 69 -4.17 -13.50 2.20
CA CYS A 69 -3.40 -12.74 1.21
C CYS A 69 -3.50 -11.23 1.46
N GLU A 70 -4.70 -10.74 1.83
CA GLU A 70 -4.92 -9.34 2.19
C GLU A 70 -4.03 -8.91 3.35
N ALA A 71 -3.98 -9.70 4.43
CA ALA A 71 -3.14 -9.45 5.59
C ALA A 71 -1.65 -9.44 5.23
N SER A 72 -1.18 -10.43 4.47
CA SER A 72 0.22 -10.50 4.01
C SER A 72 0.62 -9.30 3.15
N LEU A 73 -0.24 -8.88 2.22
CA LEU A 73 0.03 -7.71 1.37
C LEU A 73 0.00 -6.39 2.14
N CYS A 74 -0.76 -6.31 3.23
CA CYS A 74 -0.78 -5.13 4.11
C CYS A 74 0.55 -4.95 4.87
N GLU A 75 1.23 -6.05 5.22
CA GLU A 75 2.53 -6.02 5.90
C GLU A 75 3.67 -5.63 4.94
N ASP A 76 3.55 -6.00 3.66
CA ASP A 76 4.59 -5.86 2.64
C ASP A 76 4.33 -4.77 1.59
N VAL A 77 3.73 -3.65 2.00
CA VAL A 77 3.53 -2.50 1.11
C VAL A 77 4.86 -1.80 0.81
N ALA A 78 5.21 -1.68 -0.47
CA ALA A 78 6.42 -1.02 -0.95
C ALA A 78 6.11 0.00 -2.06
N ILE A 79 6.95 1.02 -2.22
CA ILE A 79 6.74 2.13 -3.18
C ILE A 79 6.57 1.62 -4.62
N ASN A 80 7.36 0.62 -5.02
CA ASN A 80 7.36 0.05 -6.36
C ASN A 80 6.15 -0.85 -6.65
N THR A 81 5.47 -1.38 -5.63
CA THR A 81 4.36 -2.33 -5.79
C THR A 81 3.02 -1.78 -5.33
N VAL A 82 3.00 -0.72 -4.52
CA VAL A 82 1.76 -0.22 -3.88
C VAL A 82 0.68 0.18 -4.90
N ALA A 83 1.07 0.71 -6.06
CA ALA A 83 0.12 1.10 -7.09
C ALA A 83 -0.56 -0.12 -7.74
N THR A 84 0.18 -1.19 -8.03
CA THR A 84 -0.40 -2.43 -8.57
C THR A 84 -1.20 -3.17 -7.51
N THR A 85 -0.74 -3.20 -6.25
CA THR A 85 -1.49 -3.76 -5.12
C THR A 85 -2.80 -3.01 -4.88
N LEU A 86 -2.80 -1.68 -5.00
CA LEU A 86 -4.01 -0.87 -4.87
C LEU A 86 -5.04 -1.17 -5.97
N ALA A 87 -4.59 -1.31 -7.22
CA ALA A 87 -5.47 -1.71 -8.33
C ALA A 87 -6.11 -3.09 -8.07
N LEU A 88 -5.31 -4.06 -7.61
CA LEU A 88 -5.82 -5.39 -7.25
C LEU A 88 -6.81 -5.36 -6.09
N ALA A 89 -6.53 -4.54 -5.07
CA ALA A 89 -7.41 -4.40 -3.92
C ALA A 89 -8.80 -3.84 -4.34
N GLU A 90 -8.84 -2.93 -5.31
CA GLU A 90 -10.09 -2.45 -5.88
C GLU A 90 -10.83 -3.54 -6.66
N GLN A 91 -10.12 -4.24 -7.55
CA GLN A 91 -10.69 -5.27 -8.42
C GLN A 91 -11.29 -6.45 -7.65
N HIS A 92 -10.65 -6.85 -6.55
CA HIS A 92 -11.05 -7.99 -5.72
C HIS A 92 -11.75 -7.59 -4.42
N HIS A 93 -12.19 -6.33 -4.31
CA HIS A 93 -12.95 -5.80 -3.18
C HIS A 93 -12.30 -6.02 -1.80
N CYS A 94 -10.97 -5.87 -1.73
CA CYS A 94 -10.17 -5.99 -0.51
C CYS A 94 -10.05 -4.62 0.18
N PHE A 95 -11.05 -4.29 1.00
CA PHE A 95 -11.19 -2.95 1.58
C PHE A 95 -10.08 -2.56 2.56
N GLN A 96 -9.54 -3.50 3.34
CA GLN A 96 -8.49 -3.18 4.31
C GLN A 96 -7.17 -2.89 3.59
N LEU A 97 -6.81 -3.73 2.62
CA LEU A 97 -5.61 -3.52 1.81
C LEU A 97 -5.70 -2.21 1.02
N LYS A 98 -6.86 -1.91 0.43
CA LYS A 98 -7.10 -0.63 -0.24
C LYS A 98 -6.85 0.56 0.70
N ALA A 99 -7.41 0.53 1.90
CA ALA A 99 -7.23 1.61 2.88
C ALA A 99 -5.76 1.77 3.30
N VAL A 100 -5.03 0.67 3.51
CA VAL A 100 -3.60 0.70 3.84
C VAL A 100 -2.78 1.28 2.68
N CYS A 101 -3.05 0.86 1.45
CA CYS A 101 -2.38 1.37 0.26
C CYS A 101 -2.64 2.88 0.05
N LEU A 102 -3.89 3.32 0.16
CA LEU A 102 -4.25 4.74 0.07
C LEU A 102 -3.52 5.57 1.13
N LYS A 103 -3.51 5.10 2.38
CA LYS A 103 -2.78 5.75 3.49
C LYS A 103 -1.28 5.82 3.26
N PHE A 104 -0.69 4.79 2.66
CA PHE A 104 0.73 4.74 2.35
C PHE A 104 1.10 5.73 1.25
N ILE A 105 0.30 5.77 0.16
CA ILE A 105 0.54 6.65 -0.98
C ILE A 105 0.28 8.11 -0.61
N ALA A 106 -0.71 8.40 0.23
CA ALA A 106 -1.10 9.76 0.59
C ALA A 106 -0.03 10.55 1.37
N ARG A 107 1.05 9.90 1.84
CA ARG A 107 2.18 10.58 2.45
C ARG A 107 2.96 11.35 1.37
N PRO A 108 3.27 12.65 1.55
CA PRO A 108 3.95 13.45 0.52
C PRO A 108 5.27 12.84 0.03
N GLU A 109 6.03 12.23 0.93
CA GLU A 109 7.31 11.56 0.65
C GLU A 109 7.14 10.38 -0.32
N ASN A 110 6.06 9.60 -0.15
CA ASN A 110 5.77 8.43 -0.94
C ASN A 110 5.05 8.78 -2.24
N LEU A 111 4.10 9.73 -2.19
CA LEU A 111 3.27 10.10 -3.33
C LEU A 111 4.10 10.42 -4.58
N ARG A 112 5.12 11.28 -4.41
CA ARG A 112 6.00 11.68 -5.51
C ARG A 112 6.78 10.50 -6.09
N ALA A 113 7.21 9.56 -5.24
CA ALA A 113 7.94 8.39 -5.69
C ALA A 113 7.02 7.40 -6.42
N VAL A 114 5.82 7.15 -5.89
CA VAL A 114 4.82 6.25 -6.50
C VAL A 114 4.40 6.77 -7.87
N MET A 115 4.17 8.08 -8.02
CA MET A 115 3.80 8.69 -9.31
C MET A 115 4.85 8.50 -10.43
N GLN A 116 6.10 8.17 -10.08
CA GLN A 116 7.18 7.89 -11.05
C GLN A 116 7.32 6.39 -11.37
N THR A 117 6.51 5.53 -10.76
CA THR A 117 6.56 4.08 -11.00
C THR A 117 5.67 3.69 -12.16
N ASP A 118 6.09 2.70 -12.94
CA ASP A 118 5.27 2.11 -14.02
C ASP A 118 3.94 1.54 -13.48
N GLY A 119 3.94 1.07 -12.22
CA GLY A 119 2.74 0.60 -11.55
C GLY A 119 1.66 1.68 -11.38
N PHE A 120 2.05 2.96 -11.31
CA PHE A 120 1.09 4.06 -11.23
C PHE A 120 0.44 4.36 -12.59
N GLU A 121 1.17 4.22 -13.70
CA GLU A 121 0.56 4.29 -15.03
C GLU A 121 -0.46 3.17 -15.23
N TYR A 122 -0.12 1.94 -14.82
CA TYR A 122 -1.08 0.82 -14.82
C TYR A 122 -2.34 1.12 -13.99
N LEU A 123 -2.19 1.74 -12.81
CA LEU A 123 -3.31 2.13 -11.97
C LEU A 123 -4.24 3.13 -12.67
N LYS A 124 -3.70 4.08 -13.43
CA LYS A 124 -4.51 5.05 -14.20
C LYS A 124 -5.35 4.38 -15.27
N GLU A 125 -4.78 3.41 -15.98
CA GLU A 125 -5.46 2.70 -17.05
C GLU A 125 -6.51 1.72 -16.50
N SER A 126 -6.17 1.03 -15.41
CA SER A 126 -6.99 -0.06 -14.88
C SER A 126 -8.15 0.42 -14.01
N CYS A 127 -7.93 1.43 -13.16
CA CYS A 127 -8.90 1.83 -12.14
C CYS A 127 -8.91 3.36 -11.93
N PRO A 128 -9.44 4.16 -12.87
CA PRO A 128 -9.42 5.63 -12.77
C PRO A 128 -10.24 6.17 -11.58
N SER A 129 -11.27 5.46 -11.12
CA SER A 129 -12.07 5.81 -9.93
C SER A 129 -11.23 5.85 -8.64
N VAL A 130 -10.23 4.98 -8.54
CA VAL A 130 -9.34 4.92 -7.37
C VAL A 130 -8.44 6.14 -7.29
N LEU A 131 -8.11 6.76 -8.43
CA LEU A 131 -7.35 8.02 -8.43
C LEU A 131 -8.16 9.16 -7.86
N THR A 132 -9.46 9.26 -8.19
CA THR A 132 -10.33 10.28 -7.59
C THR A 132 -10.43 10.09 -6.08
N GLU A 133 -10.54 8.86 -5.61
CA GLU A 133 -10.56 8.55 -4.18
C GLU A 133 -9.21 8.87 -3.51
N LEU A 134 -8.08 8.56 -4.16
CA LEU A 134 -6.75 8.92 -3.67
C LEU A 134 -6.59 10.44 -3.56
N LEU A 135 -7.09 11.21 -4.55
CA LEU A 135 -7.05 12.67 -4.52
C LEU A 135 -7.90 13.23 -3.37
N GLU A 136 -9.11 12.73 -3.17
CA GLU A 136 -9.95 13.09 -2.02
C GLU A 136 -9.28 12.75 -0.70
N TYR A 137 -8.65 11.58 -0.63
CA TYR A 137 -7.92 11.13 0.54
C TYR A 137 -6.74 12.06 0.83
N VAL A 138 -5.92 12.42 -0.17
CA VAL A 138 -4.82 13.38 -0.02
C VAL A 138 -5.32 14.76 0.43
N ALA A 139 -6.42 15.26 -0.14
CA ALA A 139 -7.01 16.54 0.27
C ALA A 139 -7.39 16.55 1.76
N ARG A 140 -8.01 15.48 2.26
CA ARG A 140 -8.33 15.33 3.69
C ARG A 140 -7.08 15.25 4.58
N PHE A 141 -5.99 14.68 4.08
CA PHE A 141 -4.74 14.60 4.84
C PHE A 141 -4.06 15.96 5.01
N THR A 142 -4.20 16.86 4.03
CA THR A 142 -3.64 18.21 4.11
C THR A 142 -4.27 19.06 5.22
N GLU A 143 -5.54 18.84 5.53
CA GLU A 143 -6.26 19.58 6.60
C GLU A 143 -5.75 19.23 8.02
N HIS A 144 -5.26 18.00 8.23
CA HIS A 144 -4.71 17.58 9.52
C HIS A 144 -3.24 17.98 9.73
N SER A 145 -2.47 18.16 8.65
CA SER A 145 -1.08 18.66 8.75
C SER A 145 -0.99 20.13 9.16
N ASP A 146 -2.02 20.94 8.88
CA ASP A 146 -2.06 22.34 9.31
C ASP A 146 -2.20 22.51 10.83
N PHE A 147 -2.71 21.48 11.55
CA PHE A 147 -2.74 21.48 13.01
C PHE A 147 -1.38 21.20 13.65
N LEU A 148 -0.51 20.42 12.99
CA LEU A 148 0.82 20.09 13.51
C LEU A 148 1.88 21.16 13.16
N CYS A 149 1.59 22.06 12.21
CA CYS A 149 2.48 23.18 11.86
C CYS A 149 2.23 24.45 12.71
N LYS A 150 1.02 24.64 13.28
CA LYS A 150 0.75 25.81 14.13
C LYS A 150 1.46 25.80 15.50
N HIS A 151 2.03 24.68 15.94
CA HIS A 151 2.73 24.61 17.23
C HIS A 151 4.24 24.90 17.20
N ARG A 152 4.81 25.33 16.05
CA ARG A 152 6.22 25.74 16.00
C ARG A 152 6.45 27.24 15.79
N ASN A 153 5.39 28.05 15.59
CA ASN A 153 5.54 29.46 15.23
C ASN A 153 4.84 30.46 16.18
N GLU A 154 4.56 30.09 17.42
CA GLU A 154 4.21 31.05 18.50
C GLU A 154 5.00 30.73 19.78
N ALA A 155 6.32 30.90 19.72
CA ALA A 155 7.15 31.01 20.92
C ALA A 155 8.37 31.91 20.68
N ILE A 156 8.22 32.99 19.92
CA ILE A 156 9.16 34.11 19.93
C ILE A 156 8.31 35.37 19.83
N LEU A 157 8.53 36.32 20.76
CA LEU A 157 7.83 37.60 20.98
C LEU A 157 6.75 37.60 22.07
N ASP A 158 7.16 37.43 23.33
CA ASP A 158 6.75 38.41 24.34
C ASP A 158 7.89 38.67 25.33
N GLY A 159 8.72 39.66 24.98
CA GLY A 159 9.73 40.23 25.85
C GLY A 159 9.38 41.68 26.13
N SER A 160 8.27 41.92 26.82
CA SER A 160 7.91 43.23 27.35
C SER A 160 8.39 43.35 28.80
N ASP A 161 9.61 43.87 28.96
CA ASP A 161 10.13 44.30 30.27
C ASP A 161 9.50 45.66 30.62
N VAL A 162 8.88 45.76 31.81
CA VAL A 162 8.13 46.94 32.29
C VAL A 162 9.06 48.09 32.71
N ASN A 163 10.38 47.97 32.56
CA ASN A 163 11.30 49.05 32.87
C ASN A 163 12.11 49.49 31.65
N GLY A 164 11.65 50.56 31.00
CA GLY A 164 12.26 51.16 29.81
C GLY A 164 13.71 51.61 29.99
N ARG A 165 14.66 50.69 29.77
CA ARG A 165 16.08 51.01 29.56
C ARG A 165 16.58 50.28 28.31
N ARG A 166 16.79 51.04 27.23
CA ARG A 166 17.48 50.58 26.01
C ARG A 166 18.91 50.17 26.36
N VAL A 167 19.22 48.88 26.28
CA VAL A 167 20.61 48.42 26.27
C VAL A 167 21.11 48.45 24.83
N LYS A 168 22.12 49.28 24.57
CA LYS A 168 22.83 49.34 23.28
C LYS A 168 23.50 48.00 22.99
N GLN A 169 23.26 47.47 21.79
CA GLN A 169 23.93 46.30 21.25
C GLN A 169 25.44 46.60 21.11
N ARG A 170 26.29 45.86 21.82
CA ARG A 170 27.73 45.86 21.57
C ARG A 170 28.03 44.81 20.52
N LEU A 171 28.55 45.25 19.37
CA LEU A 171 29.25 44.37 18.44
C LEU A 171 30.47 43.79 19.16
N CYS A 172 30.64 42.48 19.12
CA CYS A 172 31.91 41.83 19.44
C CYS A 172 32.46 41.25 18.14
N CYS A 173 33.60 41.80 17.75
CA CYS A 173 34.45 41.40 16.64
C CYS A 173 35.02 39.99 16.84
N GLU A 174 35.41 39.43 15.70
CA GLU A 174 36.20 38.20 15.49
C GLU A 174 37.39 38.04 16.44
N ASN A 175 37.71 36.77 16.72
CA ASN A 175 39.06 36.20 16.63
C ASN A 175 38.95 34.72 16.27
#